data_AF-A0AAD4FQ51-F1
#
_entry.id   AF-A0AAD4FQ51-F1
#
_cell.length_a   1.000
_cell.length_b   1.000
_cell.length_c   1.000
_cell.angle_alpha   90.00
_cell.angle_beta   90.00
_cell.angle_gamma   90.00
#
_symmetry.space_group_name_H-M   'P 1'
#
loop_
_entity.id
_entity.type
_entity.pdbx_description
1 polymer ?
#
loop_
_entity_poly.entity_id
_entity_poly.type
_entity_poly.pdbx_seq_one_letter_code
_entity_poly.pdbx_strand_id
1 'polypeptide(L)'
;MIEHKLWAIAFAHASASSRVQMQYGLRKGESGTFDLTKPFATGERFGDYFERQMNPSYFVSKGLQESSLGKDLPAGVDEDDGVLQIEYPGSAWAELQGVVGGGFPLPYKDLEPQTVLSSHSGPARNILGSSISSGFYNGSALAIVSGSLPWSQGSDSSQDSMHLFIQRSNDADALSMLMSFMYNRGPYAAKDQVLRTQAIFDHCVAIEEDLEDDWTCFQKQNDFGARYIRQIPDVTNTLTLAAKHAATSYDSDLSWSDISNYLDVLEAYGFYSPAVTEKAKSAAQLTFNTLSSSGVISYRSDFGKVLEQIIVNLPIYELGEGGPYDELGKKQVYFYNEYSGTSLVVTSNEAGQADINEFVLAKNRVAIDINGAFIQLKTSDNVADCTQQANTALQLLKATIDDTYISLSAQITSKINESGECTFESGPHTPPLPVKDGYWDSSKLYNDAGNIVIDGIDCFEYTNAWYVVGGLSPSKAYSSDEWGAWRQSSALPNSTCLSDKE
;
A
#
# COMPACT_ATOMS: atom_id res chain seq x y z
N MET A 1 -22.53 -22.54 -11.41
CA MET A 1 -22.92 -21.31 -10.68
C MET A 1 -23.53 -20.34 -11.67
N ILE A 2 -24.61 -19.64 -11.31
CA ILE A 2 -25.17 -18.57 -12.15
C ILE A 2 -24.35 -17.30 -11.91
N GLU A 3 -23.98 -16.60 -12.98
CA GLU A 3 -23.05 -15.45 -12.96
C GLU A 3 -23.36 -14.40 -11.89
N HIS A 4 -24.61 -13.96 -11.75
CA HIS A 4 -24.97 -12.95 -10.75
C HIS A 4 -24.70 -13.36 -9.29
N LYS A 5 -24.73 -14.67 -8.97
CA LYS A 5 -24.39 -15.16 -7.62
C LYS A 5 -22.90 -15.00 -7.33
N LEU A 6 -22.07 -15.23 -8.35
CA LEU A 6 -20.62 -15.06 -8.25
C LEU A 6 -20.27 -13.60 -7.98
N TRP A 7 -20.91 -12.66 -8.67
CA TRP A 7 -20.74 -11.23 -8.47
C TRP A 7 -21.09 -10.83 -7.04
N ALA A 8 -22.25 -11.28 -6.55
CA ALA A 8 -22.70 -10.97 -5.20
C ALA A 8 -21.73 -11.50 -4.12
N ILE A 9 -21.27 -12.75 -4.24
CA ILE A 9 -20.29 -13.34 -3.32
C ILE A 9 -18.94 -12.59 -3.40
N ALA A 10 -18.46 -12.28 -4.61
CA ALA A 10 -17.19 -11.59 -4.82
C ALA A 10 -17.17 -10.18 -4.23
N PHE A 11 -18.22 -9.38 -4.43
CA PHE A 11 -18.32 -8.04 -3.86
C PHE A 11 -18.48 -8.06 -2.34
N ALA A 12 -19.17 -9.05 -1.78
CA ALA A 12 -19.24 -9.24 -0.33
C ALA A 12 -17.87 -9.59 0.26
N HIS A 13 -17.12 -10.49 -0.38
CA HIS A 13 -15.74 -10.77 0.03
C HIS A 13 -14.86 -9.52 -0.10
N ALA A 14 -14.93 -8.78 -1.20
CA ALA A 14 -14.12 -7.57 -1.41
C ALA A 14 -14.36 -6.51 -0.32
N SER A 15 -15.62 -6.32 0.10
CA SER A 15 -15.99 -5.49 1.26
C SER A 15 -15.30 -5.96 2.54
N ALA A 16 -15.48 -7.23 2.90
CA ALA A 16 -14.90 -7.78 4.12
C ALA A 16 -13.36 -7.76 4.10
N SER A 17 -12.74 -8.10 2.96
CA SER A 17 -11.30 -8.05 2.77
C SER A 17 -10.77 -6.62 2.88
N SER A 18 -11.40 -5.63 2.23
CA SER A 18 -10.98 -4.22 2.36
C SER A 18 -10.93 -3.78 3.81
N ARG A 19 -11.96 -4.12 4.60
CA ARG A 19 -12.01 -3.81 6.03
C ARG A 19 -10.86 -4.45 6.79
N VAL A 20 -10.57 -5.73 6.54
CA VAL A 20 -9.47 -6.46 7.20
C VAL A 20 -8.11 -5.87 6.80
N GLN A 21 -7.87 -5.64 5.51
CA GLN A 21 -6.59 -5.13 5.03
C GLN A 21 -6.33 -3.69 5.52
N MET A 22 -7.34 -2.82 5.49
CA MET A 22 -7.21 -1.46 5.96
C MET A 22 -7.00 -1.38 7.48
N GLN A 23 -7.54 -2.31 8.27
CA GLN A 23 -7.34 -2.31 9.72
C GLN A 23 -6.07 -3.03 10.16
N TYR A 24 -5.79 -4.21 9.63
CA TYR A 24 -4.75 -5.11 10.14
C TYR A 24 -3.63 -5.38 9.14
N GLY A 25 -3.89 -5.24 7.85
CA GLY A 25 -2.89 -5.50 6.81
C GLY A 25 -1.79 -4.42 6.73
N LEU A 26 -1.96 -3.24 7.35
CA LEU A 26 -1.07 -2.10 7.11
C LEU A 26 0.17 -2.03 8.03
N ARG A 27 0.51 -3.12 8.74
CA ARG A 27 1.65 -3.22 9.68
C ARG A 27 1.71 -2.13 10.75
N LYS A 28 0.55 -1.70 11.25
CA LYS A 28 0.43 -0.67 12.31
C LYS A 28 0.47 -1.23 13.75
N GLY A 29 0.97 -2.45 13.92
CA GLY A 29 1.05 -3.14 15.21
C GLY A 29 -0.28 -3.78 15.64
N GLU A 30 -0.32 -4.32 16.86
CA GLU A 30 -1.45 -5.14 17.36
C GLU A 30 -2.79 -4.39 17.44
N SER A 31 -2.76 -3.05 17.54
CA SER A 31 -3.97 -2.23 17.58
C SER A 31 -4.53 -1.89 16.19
N GLY A 32 -3.78 -2.18 15.13
CA GLY A 32 -4.15 -1.87 13.75
C GLY A 32 -4.15 -0.38 13.41
N THR A 33 -4.74 -0.05 12.26
CA THR A 33 -4.72 1.29 11.66
C THR A 33 -5.67 2.28 12.34
N PHE A 34 -6.93 1.90 12.56
CA PHE A 34 -7.92 2.75 13.22
C PHE A 34 -8.01 2.43 14.72
N ASP A 35 -8.23 3.44 15.56
CA ASP A 35 -8.40 3.27 17.00
C ASP A 35 -9.78 2.67 17.31
N LEU A 36 -9.85 1.35 17.46
CA LEU A 36 -11.10 0.61 17.71
C LEU A 36 -11.70 0.88 19.10
N THR A 37 -10.98 1.58 19.99
CA THR A 37 -11.50 1.94 21.33
C THR A 37 -12.40 3.18 21.29
N LYS A 38 -12.39 3.92 20.17
CA LYS A 38 -13.16 5.14 19.98
C LYS A 38 -14.14 4.99 18.81
N PRO A 39 -15.32 5.62 18.88
CA PRO A 39 -16.16 5.77 17.70
C PRO A 39 -15.49 6.69 16.69
N PHE A 40 -15.99 6.64 15.45
CA PHE A 40 -15.77 7.65 14.43
C PHE A 40 -16.49 8.94 14.84
N ALA A 41 -16.14 10.09 14.26
CA ALA A 41 -16.74 11.38 14.64
C ALA A 41 -18.26 11.43 14.39
N THR A 42 -18.77 10.61 13.45
CA THR A 42 -20.22 10.38 13.26
C THR A 42 -20.91 9.65 14.42
N GLY A 43 -20.14 9.16 15.41
CA GLY A 43 -20.61 8.35 16.53
C GLY A 43 -20.66 6.84 16.26
N GLU A 44 -20.39 6.41 15.02
CA GLU A 44 -20.44 5.01 14.61
C GLU A 44 -19.21 4.22 15.10
N ARG A 45 -19.39 2.92 15.36
CA ARG A 45 -18.26 2.01 15.59
C ARG A 45 -17.65 1.60 14.26
N PHE A 46 -16.37 1.20 14.28
CA PHE A 46 -15.62 0.78 13.08
C PHE A 46 -16.40 -0.14 12.14
N GLY A 47 -17.00 -1.21 12.66
CA GLY A 47 -17.77 -2.16 11.85
C GLY A 47 -18.96 -1.53 11.13
N ASP A 48 -19.76 -0.73 11.86
CA ASP A 48 -20.96 -0.07 11.32
C ASP A 48 -20.58 1.02 10.32
N TYR A 49 -19.54 1.81 10.62
CA TYR A 49 -19.03 2.86 9.76
C TYR A 49 -18.54 2.32 8.41
N PHE A 50 -17.75 1.24 8.43
CA PHE A 50 -17.28 0.58 7.21
C PHE A 50 -18.42 -0.12 6.45
N GLU A 51 -19.39 -0.73 7.14
CA GLU A 51 -20.55 -1.36 6.49
C GLU A 51 -21.49 -0.33 5.86
N ARG A 52 -21.58 0.89 6.38
CA ARG A 52 -22.36 1.91 5.70
C ARG A 52 -21.72 2.35 4.38
N GLN A 53 -20.39 2.44 4.34
CA GLN A 53 -19.67 3.12 3.26
C GLN A 53 -18.97 2.21 2.25
N MET A 54 -18.55 1.02 2.65
CA MET A 54 -17.76 0.10 1.83
C MET A 54 -18.37 -1.31 1.75
N ASN A 55 -19.70 -1.41 1.83
CA ASN A 55 -20.44 -2.67 1.67
C ASN A 55 -20.42 -3.17 0.20
N PRO A 56 -21.06 -4.32 -0.14
CA PRO A 56 -21.06 -4.82 -1.51
C PRO A 56 -21.54 -3.80 -2.55
N SER A 57 -22.45 -2.88 -2.19
CA SER A 57 -22.94 -1.84 -3.10
C SER A 57 -21.86 -0.83 -3.51
N TYR A 58 -20.81 -0.63 -2.70
CA TYR A 58 -19.65 0.19 -3.07
C TYR A 58 -18.91 -0.39 -4.27
N PHE A 59 -18.70 -1.72 -4.29
CA PHE A 59 -18.05 -2.40 -5.42
C PHE A 59 -18.96 -2.48 -6.65
N VAL A 60 -20.27 -2.65 -6.45
CA VAL A 60 -21.24 -2.52 -7.55
C VAL A 60 -21.19 -1.12 -8.16
N SER A 61 -21.16 -0.09 -7.32
CA SER A 61 -21.08 1.30 -7.76
C SER A 61 -19.78 1.57 -8.53
N LYS A 62 -18.64 1.07 -8.04
CA LYS A 62 -17.37 1.12 -8.76
C LYS A 62 -17.47 0.45 -10.13
N GLY A 63 -17.98 -0.80 -10.18
CA GLY A 63 -18.15 -1.51 -11.45
C GLY A 63 -19.06 -0.77 -12.44
N LEU A 64 -20.18 -0.20 -11.97
CA LEU A 64 -21.07 0.58 -12.84
C LEU A 64 -20.38 1.85 -13.37
N GLN A 65 -19.60 2.52 -12.54
CA GLN A 65 -18.85 3.70 -12.93
C GLN A 65 -17.80 3.33 -14.00
N GLU A 66 -17.01 2.29 -13.77
CA GLU A 66 -15.94 1.87 -14.66
C GLU A 66 -16.46 1.28 -15.98
N SER A 67 -17.49 0.44 -15.92
CA SER A 67 -18.16 -0.09 -17.12
C SER A 67 -18.79 0.99 -17.99
N SER A 68 -19.16 2.15 -17.41
CA SER A 68 -19.71 3.27 -18.19
C SER A 68 -18.67 3.94 -19.11
N LEU A 69 -17.37 3.70 -18.87
CA LEU A 69 -16.28 4.20 -19.71
C LEU A 69 -16.09 3.37 -20.99
N GLY A 70 -16.73 2.19 -21.08
CA GLY A 70 -16.77 1.35 -22.27
C GLY A 70 -15.47 0.60 -22.57
N LYS A 71 -14.47 0.66 -21.68
CA LYS A 71 -13.19 -0.06 -21.80
C LYS A 71 -13.33 -1.58 -21.55
N ASP A 72 -14.38 -2.00 -20.86
CA ASP A 72 -14.76 -3.39 -20.59
C ASP A 72 -15.72 -3.99 -21.63
N LEU A 73 -16.04 -3.23 -22.70
CA LEU A 73 -16.94 -3.66 -23.75
C LEU A 73 -16.19 -4.44 -24.85
N PRO A 74 -16.84 -5.43 -25.51
CA PRO A 74 -16.21 -6.34 -26.50
C PRO A 74 -15.68 -5.69 -27.79
N ALA A 75 -15.53 -4.37 -27.83
CA ALA A 75 -15.13 -3.59 -28.99
C ALA A 75 -13.66 -3.11 -28.87
N GLY A 76 -12.72 -4.07 -28.88
CA GLY A 76 -11.35 -3.86 -29.38
C GLY A 76 -10.56 -2.69 -28.78
N VAL A 77 -10.45 -2.63 -27.46
CA VAL A 77 -9.46 -1.76 -26.79
C VAL A 77 -8.25 -2.63 -26.44
N ASP A 78 -7.04 -2.16 -26.77
CA ASP A 78 -5.78 -2.84 -26.46
C ASP A 78 -5.46 -2.85 -24.93
N GLU A 79 -6.27 -2.15 -24.12
CA GLU A 79 -6.19 -2.06 -22.65
C GLU A 79 -7.41 -2.77 -22.01
N ASP A 80 -7.21 -3.93 -21.39
CA ASP A 80 -8.24 -4.70 -20.66
C ASP A 80 -7.88 -4.80 -19.17
N ASP A 81 -8.18 -3.74 -18.43
CA ASP A 81 -7.95 -3.60 -16.98
C ASP A 81 -9.05 -4.27 -16.12
N GLY A 82 -9.94 -5.05 -16.74
CA GLY A 82 -11.05 -5.71 -16.07
C GLY A 82 -12.26 -4.81 -15.77
N VAL A 83 -13.30 -5.41 -15.19
CA VAL A 83 -14.60 -4.75 -14.90
C VAL A 83 -14.46 -3.64 -13.86
N LEU A 84 -13.41 -3.69 -13.02
CA LEU A 84 -13.10 -2.64 -12.06
C LEU A 84 -11.95 -1.73 -12.51
N GLN A 85 -11.35 -1.95 -13.69
CA GLN A 85 -10.28 -1.09 -14.23
C GLN A 85 -9.07 -0.96 -13.29
N ILE A 86 -8.54 -2.10 -12.83
CA ILE A 86 -7.24 -2.14 -12.12
C ILE A 86 -6.15 -2.13 -13.19
N GLU A 87 -5.46 -0.98 -13.33
CA GLU A 87 -4.50 -0.71 -14.41
C GLU A 87 -3.41 -1.80 -14.57
N TYR A 88 -3.29 -2.39 -15.76
CA TYR A 88 -2.21 -3.30 -16.16
C TYR A 88 -1.93 -3.32 -17.68
N PRO A 89 -0.65 -3.22 -18.14
CA PRO A 89 0.54 -2.94 -17.34
C PRO A 89 0.50 -1.51 -16.82
N GLY A 90 0.62 -1.35 -15.50
CA GLY A 90 0.30 -0.08 -14.86
C GLY A 90 0.66 -0.04 -13.38
N SER A 91 0.42 1.12 -12.79
CA SER A 91 0.85 1.44 -11.42
C SER A 91 0.12 0.61 -10.37
N ALA A 92 -1.19 0.37 -10.55
CA ALA A 92 -2.02 -0.27 -9.53
C ALA A 92 -1.70 -1.77 -9.33
N TRP A 93 -1.63 -2.56 -10.40
CA TRP A 93 -1.27 -3.97 -10.27
C TRP A 93 0.18 -4.15 -9.80
N ALA A 94 1.10 -3.35 -10.35
CA ALA A 94 2.49 -3.37 -9.94
C ALA A 94 2.64 -3.04 -8.44
N GLU A 95 1.91 -2.04 -7.94
CA GLU A 95 1.87 -1.71 -6.51
C GLU A 95 1.41 -2.91 -5.67
N LEU A 96 0.32 -3.58 -6.05
CA LEU A 96 -0.16 -4.80 -5.37
C LEU A 96 0.91 -5.90 -5.32
N GLN A 97 1.71 -6.03 -6.37
CA GLN A 97 2.82 -6.99 -6.45
C GLN A 97 4.04 -6.63 -5.60
N GLY A 98 4.01 -5.52 -4.85
CA GLY A 98 5.14 -5.12 -4.01
C GLY A 98 6.05 -4.07 -4.63
N VAL A 99 5.69 -3.49 -5.79
CA VAL A 99 6.47 -2.37 -6.34
C VAL A 99 6.45 -1.21 -5.35
N VAL A 100 7.58 -0.51 -5.29
CA VAL A 100 8.02 0.46 -4.30
C VAL A 100 8.11 -0.03 -2.87
N GLY A 101 7.78 -1.30 -2.54
CA GLY A 101 7.70 -1.83 -1.17
C GLY A 101 6.28 -1.74 -0.59
N GLY A 102 5.32 -1.24 -1.38
CA GLY A 102 3.91 -1.14 -1.03
C GLY A 102 3.12 -2.42 -1.32
N GLY A 103 1.79 -2.34 -1.25
CA GLY A 103 0.90 -3.43 -1.63
C GLY A 103 1.07 -4.74 -0.87
N PHE A 104 0.61 -5.83 -1.47
CA PHE A 104 0.45 -7.13 -0.84
C PHE A 104 1.14 -8.23 -1.67
N PRO A 105 2.49 -8.24 -1.72
CA PRO A 105 3.22 -9.12 -2.64
C PRO A 105 2.95 -10.61 -2.41
N LEU A 106 2.74 -11.07 -1.17
CA LEU A 106 2.50 -12.49 -0.87
C LEU A 106 1.37 -13.11 -1.71
N PRO A 107 0.16 -12.53 -1.80
CA PRO A 107 -0.88 -13.02 -2.70
C PRO A 107 -0.72 -12.63 -4.17
N TYR A 108 0.02 -11.56 -4.53
CA TYR A 108 0.01 -11.01 -5.91
C TYR A 108 1.25 -11.27 -6.75
N LYS A 109 2.42 -11.55 -6.16
CA LYS A 109 3.70 -11.62 -6.89
C LYS A 109 3.72 -12.65 -8.03
N ASP A 110 3.01 -13.77 -7.84
CA ASP A 110 2.97 -14.89 -8.78
C ASP A 110 1.67 -14.91 -9.59
N LEU A 111 0.78 -13.92 -9.40
CA LEU A 111 -0.48 -13.83 -10.13
C LEU A 111 -0.27 -13.18 -11.50
N GLU A 112 -0.83 -13.81 -12.52
CA GLU A 112 -0.87 -13.27 -13.87
C GLU A 112 -2.09 -12.32 -14.03
N PRO A 113 -1.90 -11.00 -14.13
CA PRO A 113 -2.99 -10.02 -14.18
C PRO A 113 -3.98 -10.27 -15.30
N GLN A 114 -3.52 -10.71 -16.48
CA GLN A 114 -4.41 -11.05 -17.58
C GLN A 114 -5.36 -12.20 -17.21
N THR A 115 -4.93 -13.15 -16.39
CA THR A 115 -5.77 -14.25 -15.93
C THR A 115 -6.74 -13.79 -14.83
N VAL A 116 -6.36 -12.80 -14.02
CA VAL A 116 -7.09 -12.37 -12.82
C VAL A 116 -8.05 -11.20 -13.06
N LEU A 117 -7.76 -10.33 -14.03
CA LEU A 117 -8.50 -9.08 -14.25
C LEU A 117 -9.31 -9.07 -15.54
N SER A 118 -8.76 -9.63 -16.64
CA SER A 118 -9.29 -9.45 -17.99
C SER A 118 -10.79 -9.71 -18.11
N SER A 119 -11.51 -8.75 -18.69
CA SER A 119 -12.96 -8.82 -18.93
C SER A 119 -13.32 -9.81 -20.04
N HIS A 120 -12.35 -10.23 -20.85
CA HIS A 120 -12.53 -11.10 -22.01
C HIS A 120 -12.12 -12.56 -21.75
N SER A 121 -11.61 -12.87 -20.56
CA SER A 121 -11.18 -14.21 -20.18
C SER A 121 -11.73 -14.64 -18.82
N GLY A 122 -11.64 -15.95 -18.54
CA GLY A 122 -12.01 -16.56 -17.27
C GLY A 122 -13.51 -16.55 -16.90
N PRO A 123 -13.86 -17.10 -15.71
CA PRO A 123 -15.24 -17.16 -15.24
C PRO A 123 -15.83 -15.77 -14.99
N ALA A 124 -17.02 -15.50 -15.55
CA ALA A 124 -17.78 -14.25 -15.34
C ALA A 124 -16.94 -12.98 -15.55
N ARG A 125 -16.15 -12.95 -16.64
CA ARG A 125 -15.29 -11.80 -16.99
C ARG A 125 -14.29 -11.43 -15.90
N ASN A 126 -13.78 -12.45 -15.20
CA ASN A 126 -12.87 -12.32 -14.07
C ASN A 126 -13.34 -11.33 -12.99
N ILE A 127 -14.66 -11.16 -12.81
CA ILE A 127 -15.22 -10.26 -11.79
C ILE A 127 -14.70 -10.59 -10.39
N LEU A 128 -14.45 -11.87 -10.11
CA LEU A 128 -13.95 -12.34 -8.83
C LEU A 128 -12.54 -11.79 -8.59
N GLY A 129 -11.62 -12.01 -9.53
CA GLY A 129 -10.24 -11.54 -9.39
C GLY A 129 -10.17 -10.01 -9.37
N SER A 130 -10.96 -9.34 -10.21
CA SER A 130 -11.13 -7.88 -10.18
C SER A 130 -11.61 -7.37 -8.81
N SER A 131 -12.66 -7.98 -8.24
CA SER A 131 -13.25 -7.55 -6.97
C SER A 131 -12.29 -7.69 -5.80
N ILE A 132 -11.63 -8.85 -5.71
CA ILE A 132 -10.64 -9.09 -4.64
C ILE A 132 -9.48 -8.11 -4.79
N SER A 133 -8.96 -7.92 -6.00
CA SER A 133 -7.89 -6.95 -6.28
C SER A 133 -8.24 -5.51 -5.95
N SER A 134 -9.46 -5.08 -6.27
CA SER A 134 -9.97 -3.77 -5.84
C SER A 134 -10.03 -3.63 -4.32
N GLY A 135 -10.35 -4.71 -3.61
CA GLY A 135 -10.35 -4.73 -2.14
C GLY A 135 -8.96 -4.57 -1.54
N PHE A 136 -7.96 -5.31 -2.04
CA PHE A 136 -6.56 -5.14 -1.63
C PHE A 136 -6.02 -3.76 -2.01
N TYR A 137 -6.39 -3.25 -3.18
CA TYR A 137 -5.95 -1.93 -3.62
C TYR A 137 -6.46 -0.81 -2.70
N ASN A 138 -7.66 -0.93 -2.13
CA ASN A 138 -8.11 0.01 -1.09
C ASN A 138 -7.17 0.03 0.12
N GLY A 139 -6.70 -1.15 0.56
CA GLY A 139 -5.69 -1.27 1.62
C GLY A 139 -4.37 -0.60 1.23
N SER A 140 -3.87 -0.88 0.02
CA SER A 140 -2.61 -0.35 -0.49
C SER A 140 -2.64 1.17 -0.64
N ALA A 141 -3.72 1.69 -1.22
CA ALA A 141 -3.96 3.12 -1.36
C ALA A 141 -3.97 3.84 0.00
N LEU A 142 -4.65 3.28 1.02
CA LEU A 142 -4.62 3.84 2.36
C LEU A 142 -3.22 3.77 2.98
N ALA A 143 -2.47 2.70 2.73
CA ALA A 143 -1.12 2.50 3.25
C ALA A 143 -0.18 3.65 2.86
N ILE A 144 -0.27 4.10 1.60
CA ILE A 144 0.54 5.19 1.04
C ILE A 144 0.36 6.50 1.80
N VAL A 145 -0.84 6.78 2.31
CA VAL A 145 -1.19 8.08 2.95
C VAL A 145 -1.50 7.97 4.44
N SER A 146 -1.22 6.82 5.05
CA SER A 146 -1.36 6.57 6.49
C SER A 146 -0.03 6.41 7.22
N GLY A 147 1.09 6.52 6.48
CA GLY A 147 2.44 6.39 7.02
C GLY A 147 2.81 4.95 7.32
N SER A 148 2.24 4.00 6.57
CA SER A 148 2.63 2.59 6.63
C SER A 148 3.85 2.28 5.77
N LEU A 149 4.16 3.14 4.80
CA LEU A 149 5.31 2.99 3.91
C LEU A 149 6.46 3.90 4.38
N PRO A 150 7.71 3.41 4.35
CA PRO A 150 8.88 4.19 4.79
C PRO A 150 9.29 5.31 3.81
N TRP A 151 8.84 5.30 2.55
CA TRP A 151 9.04 6.39 1.60
C TRP A 151 7.75 7.19 1.42
N SER A 152 7.72 8.44 1.89
CA SER A 152 6.68 9.40 1.54
C SER A 152 7.12 10.16 0.28
N GLN A 153 6.53 9.88 -0.89
CA GLN A 153 6.65 10.83 -2.01
C GLN A 153 5.72 12.03 -1.74
N GLY A 154 6.20 13.24 -2.00
CA GLY A 154 5.38 14.47 -1.91
C GLY A 154 5.58 15.27 -0.62
N SER A 155 5.79 16.58 -0.82
CA SER A 155 6.17 17.66 0.10
C SER A 155 6.19 17.37 1.60
N ASP A 156 7.30 17.72 2.25
CA ASP A 156 7.60 17.80 3.70
C ASP A 156 6.58 18.58 4.58
N SER A 157 5.39 18.92 4.07
CA SER A 157 4.33 19.64 4.77
C SER A 157 3.01 18.87 4.94
N SER A 158 2.75 17.81 4.17
CA SER A 158 1.48 17.09 4.22
C SER A 158 1.55 15.85 5.12
N GLN A 159 0.56 15.70 6.02
CA GLN A 159 0.56 14.66 7.05
C GLN A 159 0.17 13.31 6.49
N ASP A 160 0.90 12.24 6.83
CA ASP A 160 0.51 10.85 6.53
C ASP A 160 -0.52 10.35 7.54
N SER A 161 -1.68 11.01 7.55
CA SER A 161 -2.71 10.88 8.58
C SER A 161 -4.09 10.62 7.99
N MET A 162 -4.19 10.02 6.80
CA MET A 162 -5.49 9.79 6.15
C MET A 162 -6.42 8.93 7.01
N HIS A 163 -5.91 7.91 7.69
CA HIS A 163 -6.70 7.11 8.62
C HIS A 163 -7.27 7.93 9.79
N LEU A 164 -6.49 8.90 10.32
CA LEU A 164 -6.97 9.84 11.35
C LEU A 164 -7.99 10.81 10.78
N PHE A 165 -7.79 11.30 9.56
CA PHE A 165 -8.77 12.13 8.86
C PHE A 165 -10.11 11.39 8.75
N ILE A 166 -10.09 10.18 8.21
CA ILE A 166 -11.28 9.34 8.04
C ILE A 166 -11.95 9.08 9.40
N GLN A 167 -11.18 8.85 10.47
CA GLN A 167 -11.75 8.61 11.80
C GLN A 167 -12.34 9.87 12.45
N ARG A 168 -11.80 11.06 12.15
CA ARG A 168 -12.19 12.35 12.74
C ARG A 168 -13.17 13.16 11.91
N SER A 169 -13.39 12.80 10.64
CA SER A 169 -14.30 13.52 9.75
C SER A 169 -15.74 13.44 10.24
N ASN A 170 -16.38 14.60 10.39
CA ASN A 170 -17.81 14.70 10.68
C ASN A 170 -18.65 14.33 9.46
N ASP A 171 -18.12 14.51 8.25
CA ASP A 171 -18.78 14.06 7.02
C ASP A 171 -18.94 12.54 7.04
N ALA A 172 -20.20 12.11 6.95
CA ALA A 172 -20.56 10.72 7.04
C ALA A 172 -20.00 9.88 5.89
N ASP A 173 -19.69 10.44 4.73
CA ASP A 173 -19.28 9.69 3.54
C ASP A 173 -17.77 9.78 3.25
N ALA A 174 -17.00 10.37 4.16
CA ALA A 174 -15.56 10.59 4.02
C ALA A 174 -14.76 9.34 3.63
N LEU A 175 -15.07 8.15 4.15
CA LEU A 175 -14.35 6.92 3.78
C LEU A 175 -14.58 6.56 2.31
N SER A 176 -15.85 6.41 1.89
CA SER A 176 -16.17 6.04 0.52
C SER A 176 -15.72 7.12 -0.47
N MET A 177 -15.85 8.39 -0.10
CA MET A 177 -15.41 9.57 -0.83
C MET A 177 -13.90 9.55 -1.09
N LEU A 178 -13.10 9.48 -0.03
CA LEU A 178 -11.63 9.49 -0.13
C LEU A 178 -11.11 8.24 -0.84
N MET A 179 -11.66 7.06 -0.53
CA MET A 179 -11.24 5.84 -1.22
C MET A 179 -11.56 5.88 -2.71
N SER A 180 -12.70 6.45 -3.11
CA SER A 180 -13.08 6.61 -4.52
C SER A 180 -12.21 7.64 -5.23
N PHE A 181 -11.87 8.73 -4.54
CA PHE A 181 -10.97 9.74 -5.08
C PHE A 181 -9.55 9.20 -5.27
N MET A 182 -8.99 8.53 -4.25
CA MET A 182 -7.68 7.87 -4.35
C MET A 182 -7.65 6.77 -5.40
N TYR A 183 -8.76 6.06 -5.59
CA TYR A 183 -8.88 5.04 -6.63
C TYR A 183 -8.65 5.61 -8.04
N ASN A 184 -9.21 6.78 -8.32
CA ASN A 184 -9.10 7.40 -9.64
C ASN A 184 -7.84 8.24 -9.81
N ARG A 185 -7.42 8.95 -8.75
CA ARG A 185 -6.37 9.98 -8.81
C ARG A 185 -5.03 9.56 -8.23
N GLY A 186 -4.99 8.38 -7.63
CA GLY A 186 -3.88 7.94 -6.81
C GLY A 186 -3.93 8.52 -5.40
N PRO A 187 -3.29 7.87 -4.42
CA PRO A 187 -3.36 8.27 -3.01
C PRO A 187 -2.78 9.67 -2.73
N TYR A 188 -1.67 10.02 -3.39
CA TYR A 188 -1.01 11.32 -3.19
C TYR A 188 -1.92 12.51 -3.54
N ALA A 189 -2.81 12.35 -4.52
CA ALA A 189 -3.76 13.39 -4.86
C ALA A 189 -4.69 13.73 -3.69
N ALA A 190 -5.09 12.75 -2.87
CA ALA A 190 -5.91 13.02 -1.68
C ALA A 190 -5.08 13.68 -0.57
N LYS A 191 -3.83 13.22 -0.38
CA LYS A 191 -2.87 13.79 0.58
C LYS A 191 -2.62 15.29 0.30
N ASP A 192 -2.43 15.66 -0.96
CA ASP A 192 -2.14 17.05 -1.36
C ASP A 192 -3.36 18.00 -1.27
N GLN A 193 -4.54 17.46 -0.97
CA GLN A 193 -5.79 18.21 -0.81
C GLN A 193 -6.12 18.37 0.67
N VAL A 194 -6.59 17.29 1.32
CA VAL A 194 -7.15 17.35 2.68
C VAL A 194 -6.09 17.25 3.78
N LEU A 195 -4.88 16.78 3.46
CA LEU A 195 -3.78 16.61 4.43
C LEU A 195 -2.65 17.62 4.24
N ARG A 196 -2.86 18.64 3.38
CA ARG A 196 -1.81 19.59 2.96
C ARG A 196 -1.19 20.37 4.12
N THR A 197 -2.00 20.77 5.10
CA THR A 197 -1.57 21.42 6.35
C THR A 197 -2.51 21.04 7.48
N GLN A 198 -2.08 21.20 8.74
CA GLN A 198 -2.95 20.98 9.91
C GLN A 198 -4.20 21.86 9.86
N ALA A 199 -4.09 23.12 9.42
CA ALA A 199 -5.24 24.02 9.32
C ALA A 199 -6.29 23.55 8.29
N ILE A 200 -5.85 22.94 7.19
CA ILE A 200 -6.75 22.36 6.19
C ILE A 200 -7.35 21.07 6.72
N PHE A 201 -6.53 20.20 7.34
CA PHE A 201 -7.01 19.00 8.01
C PHE A 201 -8.13 19.34 8.99
N ASP A 202 -7.89 20.28 9.92
CA ASP A 202 -8.83 20.68 10.96
C ASP A 202 -10.11 21.30 10.38
N HIS A 203 -9.99 22.11 9.32
CA HIS A 203 -11.13 22.66 8.60
C HIS A 203 -11.98 21.54 7.98
N CYS A 204 -11.33 20.61 7.27
CA CYS A 204 -12.02 19.59 6.51
C CYS A 204 -12.67 18.51 7.37
N VAL A 205 -12.03 18.07 8.46
CA VAL A 205 -12.67 17.12 9.38
C VAL A 205 -13.90 17.72 10.10
N ALA A 206 -13.99 19.05 10.18
CA ALA A 206 -15.10 19.74 10.82
C ALA A 206 -16.34 19.86 9.91
N ILE A 207 -16.21 19.67 8.60
CA ILE A 207 -17.33 19.70 7.65
C ILE A 207 -18.24 18.50 7.92
N GLU A 208 -19.54 18.76 8.11
CA GLU A 208 -20.53 17.74 8.48
C GLU A 208 -21.20 17.07 7.27
N GLU A 209 -21.31 17.79 6.15
CA GLU A 209 -21.92 17.31 4.90
C GLU A 209 -21.26 18.02 3.70
N ASP A 210 -21.28 17.37 2.54
CA ASP A 210 -20.76 17.87 1.26
C ASP A 210 -19.28 18.30 1.34
N LEU A 211 -18.43 17.54 2.06
CA LEU A 211 -17.01 17.79 2.19
C LEU A 211 -16.30 17.97 0.84
N GLU A 212 -16.72 17.24 -0.19
CA GLU A 212 -16.17 17.32 -1.55
C GLU A 212 -16.57 18.61 -2.31
N ASP A 213 -17.50 19.39 -1.76
CA ASP A 213 -17.91 20.70 -2.27
C ASP A 213 -17.16 21.87 -1.63
N ASP A 214 -16.42 21.65 -0.54
CA ASP A 214 -15.61 22.67 0.11
C ASP A 214 -14.31 22.96 -0.67
N TRP A 215 -14.12 24.23 -1.07
CA TRP A 215 -12.97 24.67 -1.89
C TRP A 215 -11.64 24.70 -1.13
N THR A 216 -11.66 24.67 0.20
CA THR A 216 -10.48 24.54 1.05
C THR A 216 -10.02 23.09 1.10
N CYS A 217 -10.98 22.16 1.05
CA CYS A 217 -10.74 20.72 1.12
C CYS A 217 -10.37 20.10 -0.21
N PHE A 218 -11.10 20.43 -1.29
CA PHE A 218 -10.86 19.88 -2.61
C PHE A 218 -10.83 20.99 -3.66
N GLN A 219 -9.70 21.09 -4.36
CA GLN A 219 -9.60 21.92 -5.56
C GLN A 219 -10.40 21.28 -6.69
N LYS A 220 -11.54 21.89 -7.04
CA LYS A 220 -12.41 21.41 -8.12
C LYS A 220 -11.73 21.59 -9.47
N GLN A 221 -11.22 20.50 -10.03
CA GLN A 221 -10.85 20.42 -11.44
C GLN A 221 -12.06 19.84 -12.21
N ASN A 222 -12.38 20.39 -13.39
CA ASN A 222 -13.50 19.88 -14.20
C ASN A 222 -13.07 18.62 -14.98
N ASP A 223 -12.76 17.56 -14.24
CA ASP A 223 -12.14 16.35 -14.74
C ASP A 223 -12.75 15.08 -14.12
N PHE A 224 -12.33 13.90 -14.58
CA PHE A 224 -12.96 12.63 -14.21
C PHE A 224 -12.90 12.35 -12.70
N GLY A 225 -11.77 12.61 -12.04
CA GLY A 225 -11.61 12.36 -10.60
C GLY A 225 -12.50 13.20 -9.68
N ALA A 226 -12.84 14.42 -10.07
CA ALA A 226 -13.81 15.23 -9.34
C ALA A 226 -15.25 14.69 -9.41
N ARG A 227 -15.54 13.73 -10.30
CA ARG A 227 -16.84 13.04 -10.35
C ARG A 227 -16.86 11.79 -9.48
N TYR A 228 -15.76 11.04 -9.41
CA TYR A 228 -15.65 9.80 -8.64
C TYR A 228 -15.90 10.01 -7.15
N ILE A 229 -15.40 11.14 -6.63
CA ILE A 229 -15.57 11.54 -5.24
C ILE A 229 -17.04 11.71 -4.83
N ARG A 230 -17.96 11.91 -5.80
CA ARG A 230 -19.42 12.02 -5.58
C ARG A 230 -20.18 10.78 -6.04
N GLN A 231 -19.93 10.37 -7.29
CA GLN A 231 -20.75 9.36 -7.96
C GLN A 231 -20.73 8.02 -7.25
N ILE A 232 -19.56 7.58 -6.77
CA ILE A 232 -19.46 6.29 -6.08
C ILE A 232 -20.17 6.36 -4.72
N PRO A 233 -19.91 7.34 -3.83
CA PRO A 233 -20.68 7.50 -2.59
C PRO A 233 -22.19 7.62 -2.82
N ASP A 234 -22.65 8.48 -3.74
CA ASP A 234 -24.07 8.73 -4.02
C ASP A 234 -24.81 7.45 -4.46
N VAL A 235 -24.22 6.72 -5.41
CA VAL A 235 -24.80 5.47 -5.91
C VAL A 235 -24.72 4.39 -4.83
N THR A 236 -23.63 4.31 -4.08
CA THR A 236 -23.50 3.39 -2.94
C THR A 236 -24.60 3.63 -1.90
N ASN A 237 -24.83 4.88 -1.52
CA ASN A 237 -25.88 5.28 -0.58
C ASN A 237 -27.27 4.95 -1.13
N THR A 238 -27.53 5.25 -2.40
CA THR A 238 -28.80 4.93 -3.07
C THR A 238 -29.08 3.42 -3.06
N LEU A 239 -28.08 2.61 -3.42
CA LEU A 239 -28.18 1.15 -3.44
C LEU A 239 -28.32 0.58 -2.02
N THR A 240 -27.60 1.12 -1.04
CA THR A 240 -27.68 0.71 0.36
C THR A 240 -29.06 1.01 0.95
N LEU A 241 -29.64 2.18 0.65
CA LEU A 241 -31.00 2.53 1.05
C LEU A 241 -32.03 1.60 0.39
N ALA A 242 -31.87 1.31 -0.91
CA ALA A 242 -32.73 0.35 -1.60
C ALA A 242 -32.61 -1.07 -1.01
N ALA A 243 -31.42 -1.48 -0.57
CA ALA A 243 -31.19 -2.79 0.05
C ALA A 243 -31.89 -2.95 1.41
N LYS A 244 -32.29 -1.87 2.09
CA LYS A 244 -33.08 -1.94 3.33
C LYS A 244 -34.51 -2.45 3.10
N HIS A 245 -35.00 -2.42 1.86
CA HIS A 245 -36.36 -2.83 1.52
C HIS A 245 -36.38 -4.20 0.84
N ALA A 246 -37.21 -5.12 1.33
CA ALA A 246 -37.26 -6.48 0.82
C ALA A 246 -37.63 -6.60 -0.67
N ALA A 247 -38.35 -5.60 -1.21
CA ALA A 247 -38.77 -5.55 -2.61
C ALA A 247 -37.65 -5.15 -3.60
N THR A 248 -36.59 -4.50 -3.10
CA THR A 248 -35.50 -3.96 -3.92
C THR A 248 -34.12 -4.51 -3.54
N SER A 249 -34.00 -5.13 -2.36
CA SER A 249 -32.80 -5.84 -1.95
C SER A 249 -32.56 -7.06 -2.83
N TYR A 250 -31.33 -7.19 -3.33
CA TYR A 250 -30.87 -8.42 -3.94
C TYR A 250 -30.92 -9.58 -2.93
N ASP A 251 -31.43 -10.71 -3.36
CA ASP A 251 -31.43 -11.97 -2.61
C ASP A 251 -31.40 -13.14 -3.61
N SER A 252 -30.78 -14.24 -3.21
CA SER A 252 -30.72 -15.46 -4.00
C SER A 252 -30.42 -16.64 -3.10
N ASP A 253 -30.98 -17.79 -3.43
CA ASP A 253 -30.66 -19.04 -2.76
C ASP A 253 -29.24 -19.46 -3.10
N LEU A 254 -28.37 -19.56 -2.10
CA LEU A 254 -27.02 -20.09 -2.24
C LEU A 254 -26.98 -21.53 -1.76
N SER A 255 -26.50 -22.44 -2.61
CA SER A 255 -26.17 -23.80 -2.21
C SER A 255 -24.74 -23.87 -1.65
N TRP A 256 -24.42 -24.95 -0.94
CA TRP A 256 -23.03 -25.20 -0.53
C TRP A 256 -22.09 -25.27 -1.74
N SER A 257 -22.55 -25.84 -2.85
CA SER A 257 -21.76 -25.90 -4.08
C SER A 257 -21.46 -24.52 -4.63
N ASP A 258 -22.37 -23.54 -4.51
CA ASP A 258 -22.08 -22.17 -4.93
C ASP A 258 -20.92 -21.57 -4.10
N ILE A 259 -20.92 -21.77 -2.77
CA ILE A 259 -19.88 -21.24 -1.88
C ILE A 259 -18.55 -21.99 -2.04
N SER A 260 -18.59 -23.32 -2.12
CA SER A 260 -17.38 -24.14 -2.31
C SER A 260 -16.72 -23.83 -3.64
N ASN A 261 -17.48 -23.80 -4.74
CA ASN A 261 -16.94 -23.52 -6.07
C ASN A 261 -16.33 -22.10 -6.13
N TYR A 262 -16.90 -21.14 -5.41
CA TYR A 262 -16.31 -19.81 -5.30
C TYR A 262 -14.91 -19.84 -4.67
N LEU A 263 -14.76 -20.58 -3.56
CA LEU A 263 -13.47 -20.77 -2.89
C LEU A 263 -12.48 -21.57 -3.75
N ASP A 264 -12.96 -22.57 -4.50
CA ASP A 264 -12.17 -23.32 -5.48
C ASP A 264 -11.60 -22.40 -6.57
N VAL A 265 -12.38 -21.42 -7.03
CA VAL A 265 -11.92 -20.45 -8.04
C VAL A 265 -10.87 -19.49 -7.46
N LEU A 266 -11.03 -19.04 -6.21
CA LEU A 266 -10.00 -18.23 -5.54
C LEU A 266 -8.66 -18.98 -5.39
N GLU A 267 -8.73 -20.27 -5.04
CA GLU A 267 -7.56 -21.15 -5.00
C GLU A 267 -6.95 -21.31 -6.39
N ALA A 268 -7.76 -21.56 -7.41
CA ALA A 268 -7.29 -21.75 -8.78
C ALA A 268 -6.62 -20.50 -9.36
N TYR A 269 -7.07 -19.30 -8.97
CA TYR A 269 -6.36 -18.07 -9.32
C TYR A 269 -5.01 -17.96 -8.61
N GLY A 270 -4.87 -18.51 -7.40
CA GLY A 270 -3.64 -18.44 -6.60
C GLY A 270 -3.73 -17.47 -5.42
N PHE A 271 -4.90 -16.89 -5.13
CA PHE A 271 -5.06 -15.99 -3.97
C PHE A 271 -4.80 -16.68 -2.64
N TYR A 272 -5.15 -17.96 -2.53
CA TYR A 272 -4.99 -18.75 -1.31
C TYR A 272 -4.48 -20.15 -1.63
N SER A 273 -3.68 -20.72 -0.72
CA SER A 273 -3.19 -22.10 -0.87
C SER A 273 -4.31 -23.12 -0.62
N PRO A 274 -4.20 -24.35 -1.16
CA PRO A 274 -5.21 -25.39 -0.95
C PRO A 274 -5.51 -25.67 0.53
N ALA A 275 -4.48 -25.64 1.38
CA ALA A 275 -4.65 -25.87 2.82
C ALA A 275 -5.45 -24.75 3.50
N VAL A 276 -5.23 -23.49 3.10
CA VAL A 276 -6.00 -22.34 3.59
C VAL A 276 -7.45 -22.42 3.09
N THR A 277 -7.63 -22.73 1.81
CA THR A 277 -8.96 -22.86 1.19
C THR A 277 -9.78 -23.95 1.88
N GLU A 278 -9.21 -25.13 2.10
CA GLU A 278 -9.91 -26.23 2.77
C GLU A 278 -10.27 -25.92 4.23
N LYS A 279 -9.40 -25.18 4.94
CA LYS A 279 -9.70 -24.68 6.29
C LYS A 279 -10.90 -23.73 6.27
N ALA A 280 -10.90 -22.76 5.36
CA ALA A 280 -12.01 -21.80 5.21
C ALA A 280 -13.31 -22.51 4.80
N LYS A 281 -13.26 -23.45 3.85
CA LYS A 281 -14.41 -24.27 3.45
C LYS A 281 -14.98 -25.04 4.64
N SER A 282 -14.14 -25.73 5.41
CA SER A 282 -14.58 -26.52 6.55
C SER A 282 -15.32 -25.67 7.59
N ALA A 283 -14.78 -24.50 7.93
CA ALA A 283 -15.41 -23.58 8.87
C ALA A 283 -16.74 -22.99 8.34
N ALA A 284 -16.73 -22.55 7.07
CA ALA A 284 -17.90 -22.02 6.39
C ALA A 284 -19.03 -23.07 6.27
N GLN A 285 -18.69 -24.33 6.00
CA GLN A 285 -19.65 -25.42 5.83
C GLN A 285 -20.42 -25.71 7.12
N LEU A 286 -19.76 -25.65 8.28
CA LEU A 286 -20.42 -25.83 9.57
C LEU A 286 -21.51 -24.79 9.80
N THR A 287 -21.21 -23.53 9.49
CA THR A 287 -22.17 -22.43 9.61
C THR A 287 -23.26 -22.51 8.56
N PHE A 288 -22.91 -22.84 7.30
CA PHE A 288 -23.87 -23.10 6.24
C PHE A 288 -24.88 -24.18 6.65
N ASN A 289 -24.41 -25.33 7.12
CA ASN A 289 -25.27 -26.45 7.53
C ASN A 289 -26.21 -26.08 8.69
N THR A 290 -25.79 -25.15 9.56
CA THR A 290 -26.60 -24.66 10.68
C THR A 290 -27.72 -23.72 10.21
N LEU A 291 -27.43 -22.89 9.20
CA LEU A 291 -28.38 -21.90 8.66
C LEU A 291 -29.26 -22.48 7.56
N SER A 292 -28.80 -23.53 6.87
CA SER A 292 -29.44 -24.03 5.66
C SER A 292 -30.81 -24.63 5.95
N SER A 293 -31.76 -24.25 5.10
CA SER A 293 -33.05 -24.91 4.99
C SER A 293 -33.18 -25.47 3.58
N SER A 294 -33.53 -26.75 3.45
CA SER A 294 -33.65 -27.43 2.15
C SER A 294 -32.38 -27.42 1.28
N GLY A 295 -31.19 -27.33 1.89
CA GLY A 295 -29.91 -27.37 1.18
C GLY A 295 -29.46 -26.03 0.59
N VAL A 296 -30.15 -24.93 0.90
CA VAL A 296 -29.77 -23.57 0.51
C VAL A 296 -29.82 -22.60 1.71
N ILE A 297 -29.20 -21.43 1.56
CA ILE A 297 -29.31 -20.27 2.46
C ILE A 297 -29.69 -19.01 1.66
N SER A 298 -30.23 -17.99 2.33
CA SER A 298 -30.48 -16.68 1.69
C SER A 298 -29.18 -15.87 1.63
N TYR A 299 -28.83 -15.35 0.45
CA TYR A 299 -27.72 -14.39 0.31
C TYR A 299 -27.92 -13.19 1.25
N ARG A 300 -29.12 -12.62 1.26
CA ARG A 300 -29.42 -11.41 2.05
C ARG A 300 -29.37 -11.66 3.55
N SER A 301 -29.91 -12.79 4.00
CA SER A 301 -30.23 -12.99 5.43
C SER A 301 -29.18 -13.83 6.16
N ASP A 302 -28.46 -14.69 5.44
CA ASP A 302 -27.62 -15.72 6.05
C ASP A 302 -26.15 -15.66 5.59
N PHE A 303 -25.89 -15.27 4.33
CA PHE A 303 -24.55 -15.39 3.76
C PHE A 303 -23.49 -14.59 4.51
N GLY A 304 -23.82 -13.43 5.08
CA GLY A 304 -22.86 -12.66 5.89
C GLY A 304 -22.24 -13.46 7.04
N LYS A 305 -22.99 -14.36 7.68
CA LYS A 305 -22.48 -15.25 8.75
C LYS A 305 -21.55 -16.32 8.21
N VAL A 306 -21.82 -16.83 7.01
CA VAL A 306 -20.94 -17.79 6.33
C VAL A 306 -19.67 -17.10 5.86
N LEU A 307 -19.79 -15.90 5.29
CA LEU A 307 -18.66 -15.09 4.84
C LEU A 307 -17.73 -14.72 6.01
N GLU A 308 -18.28 -14.37 7.17
CA GLU A 308 -17.47 -14.14 8.38
C GLU A 308 -16.56 -15.34 8.68
N GLN A 309 -17.10 -16.56 8.63
CA GLN A 309 -16.30 -17.77 8.85
C GLN A 309 -15.24 -18.01 7.77
N ILE A 310 -15.50 -17.60 6.52
CA ILE A 310 -14.48 -17.62 5.48
C ILE A 310 -13.37 -16.64 5.88
N ILE A 311 -13.70 -15.36 6.07
CA ILE A 311 -12.75 -14.27 6.27
C ILE A 311 -11.85 -14.50 7.50
N VAL A 312 -12.40 -14.92 8.64
CA VAL A 312 -11.59 -15.16 9.85
C VAL A 312 -10.67 -16.38 9.75
N ASN A 313 -10.86 -17.23 8.76
CA ASN A 313 -10.01 -18.40 8.50
C ASN A 313 -9.01 -18.20 7.34
N LEU A 314 -9.13 -17.09 6.61
CA LEU A 314 -8.14 -16.65 5.63
C LEU A 314 -7.00 -15.90 6.35
N PRO A 315 -5.77 -15.93 5.80
CA PRO A 315 -4.66 -15.14 6.34
C PRO A 315 -4.95 -13.64 6.19
N ILE A 316 -4.50 -12.87 7.18
CA ILE A 316 -4.34 -11.43 7.02
C ILE A 316 -2.99 -11.25 6.34
N TYR A 317 -3.00 -10.83 5.09
CA TYR A 317 -1.78 -10.46 4.38
C TYR A 317 -1.31 -9.09 4.85
N GLU A 318 -0.02 -8.96 5.09
CA GLU A 318 0.56 -7.70 5.51
C GLU A 318 1.16 -6.94 4.33
N LEU A 319 1.18 -5.62 4.48
CA LEU A 319 1.76 -4.67 3.55
C LEU A 319 3.25 -4.94 3.39
N GLY A 320 3.72 -5.15 2.17
CA GLY A 320 5.11 -5.52 1.91
C GLY A 320 5.49 -6.88 2.52
N GLU A 321 4.51 -7.75 2.81
CA GLU A 321 4.77 -9.14 3.17
C GLU A 321 5.26 -9.90 1.95
N GLY A 322 6.57 -10.06 1.84
CA GLY A 322 7.16 -11.09 1.00
C GLY A 322 6.81 -12.44 1.59
N GLY A 323 5.96 -13.22 0.92
CA GLY A 323 5.75 -14.63 1.26
C GLY A 323 7.08 -15.35 1.46
N PRO A 324 7.12 -16.44 2.25
CA PRO A 324 8.30 -16.93 2.98
C PRO A 324 9.63 -16.47 2.35
N TYR A 325 10.05 -15.27 2.76
CA TYR A 325 11.28 -14.65 2.30
C TYR A 325 12.39 -15.27 3.13
N ASP A 326 13.14 -16.20 2.53
CA ASP A 326 14.29 -16.82 3.18
C ASP A 326 15.42 -15.77 3.25
N GLU A 327 15.50 -15.05 4.37
CA GLU A 327 16.65 -14.20 4.70
C GLU A 327 17.88 -15.02 5.07
N LEU A 328 17.67 -16.24 5.59
CA LEU A 328 18.73 -17.11 6.09
C LEU A 328 19.56 -17.75 4.96
N GLY A 329 19.05 -17.74 3.73
CA GLY A 329 19.75 -18.19 2.52
C GLY A 329 20.45 -17.09 1.70
N LYS A 330 20.26 -15.79 2.01
CA LYS A 330 20.76 -14.70 1.16
C LYS A 330 22.25 -14.44 1.35
N LYS A 331 22.96 -14.35 0.21
CA LYS A 331 24.29 -13.74 0.13
C LYS A 331 24.12 -12.28 -0.30
N GLN A 332 24.20 -11.35 0.64
CA GLN A 332 23.89 -9.94 0.36
C GLN A 332 25.13 -9.11 0.03
N VAL A 333 24.96 -8.04 -0.74
CA VAL A 333 25.97 -7.01 -1.03
C VAL A 333 25.37 -5.62 -0.80
N TYR A 334 26.16 -4.64 -0.35
CA TYR A 334 25.70 -3.25 -0.30
C TYR A 334 25.73 -2.59 -1.67
N PHE A 335 24.63 -1.96 -2.08
CA PHE A 335 24.58 -1.00 -3.17
C PHE A 335 24.66 0.42 -2.62
N TYR A 336 25.64 1.21 -3.05
CA TYR A 336 25.82 2.62 -2.69
C TYR A 336 25.43 3.54 -3.82
N ASN A 337 24.64 4.58 -3.51
CA ASN A 337 24.33 5.65 -4.43
C ASN A 337 25.28 6.85 -4.19
N GLU A 338 26.35 6.98 -4.98
CA GLU A 338 27.22 8.18 -4.97
C GLU A 338 26.76 9.24 -5.97
N TYR A 339 25.58 9.07 -6.58
CA TYR A 339 24.93 10.15 -7.31
C TYR A 339 24.59 11.31 -6.35
N SER A 340 24.69 12.55 -6.83
CA SER A 340 24.32 13.74 -6.05
C SER A 340 22.81 13.86 -5.83
N GLY A 341 22.00 13.15 -6.61
CA GLY A 341 20.55 13.03 -6.45
C GLY A 341 20.11 11.65 -5.95
N THR A 342 18.80 11.46 -5.89
CA THR A 342 18.17 10.21 -5.46
C THR A 342 18.09 9.20 -6.61
N SER A 343 18.32 7.92 -6.31
CA SER A 343 18.21 6.83 -7.27
C SER A 343 17.15 5.83 -6.84
N LEU A 344 16.15 5.56 -7.69
CA LEU A 344 15.23 4.45 -7.55
C LEU A 344 15.97 3.15 -7.87
N VAL A 345 16.09 2.26 -6.89
CA VAL A 345 16.74 0.96 -6.96
C VAL A 345 15.69 -0.13 -6.80
N VAL A 346 15.44 -0.90 -7.86
CA VAL A 346 14.53 -2.04 -7.86
C VAL A 346 15.29 -3.31 -8.21
N THR A 347 15.22 -4.31 -7.35
CA THR A 347 15.89 -5.61 -7.52
C THR A 347 14.95 -6.78 -7.28
N SER A 348 15.34 -7.94 -7.80
CA SER A 348 14.79 -9.24 -7.44
C SER A 348 15.89 -10.15 -6.90
N ASN A 349 15.52 -11.16 -6.11
CA ASN A 349 16.43 -12.18 -5.58
C ASN A 349 16.70 -13.29 -6.61
N GLU A 350 17.50 -14.30 -6.25
CA GLU A 350 17.82 -15.44 -7.13
C GLU A 350 16.59 -16.17 -7.68
N ALA A 351 15.52 -16.27 -6.88
CA ALA A 351 14.27 -16.92 -7.27
C ALA A 351 13.37 -16.01 -8.13
N GLY A 352 13.84 -14.82 -8.51
CA GLY A 352 13.07 -13.84 -9.29
C GLY A 352 12.01 -13.10 -8.46
N GLN A 353 12.01 -13.25 -7.14
CA GLN A 353 11.07 -12.55 -6.26
C GLN A 353 11.58 -11.13 -6.00
N ALA A 354 10.68 -10.14 -5.89
CA ALA A 354 11.07 -8.78 -5.54
C ALA A 354 11.90 -8.74 -4.25
N ASP A 355 13.00 -7.98 -4.26
CA ASP A 355 13.98 -7.91 -3.19
C ASP A 355 14.09 -6.49 -2.62
N ILE A 356 14.47 -5.51 -3.43
CA ILE A 356 14.51 -4.09 -3.04
C ILE A 356 13.69 -3.26 -4.04
N ASN A 357 13.06 -2.18 -3.57
CA ASN A 357 12.43 -1.17 -4.42
C ASN A 357 12.45 0.19 -3.71
N GLU A 358 13.63 0.80 -3.60
CA GLU A 358 13.92 1.91 -2.70
C GLU A 358 14.44 3.14 -3.44
N PHE A 359 14.05 4.33 -2.98
CA PHE A 359 14.70 5.59 -3.39
C PHE A 359 15.93 5.83 -2.50
N VAL A 360 17.09 5.43 -3.00
CA VAL A 360 18.36 5.58 -2.29
C VAL A 360 18.84 7.00 -2.44
N LEU A 361 18.84 7.75 -1.33
CA LEU A 361 19.35 9.11 -1.28
C LEU A 361 20.84 9.17 -1.64
N ALA A 362 21.30 10.35 -2.03
CA ALA A 362 22.72 10.61 -2.25
C ALA A 362 23.56 10.19 -1.03
N LYS A 363 24.66 9.49 -1.29
CA LYS A 363 25.60 8.91 -0.29
C LYS A 363 24.97 7.89 0.66
N ASN A 364 23.84 7.30 0.29
CA ASN A 364 23.19 6.26 1.07
C ASN A 364 23.32 4.88 0.40
N ARG A 365 22.87 3.82 1.09
CA ARG A 365 23.01 2.44 0.65
C ARG A 365 21.79 1.58 0.95
N VAL A 366 21.67 0.50 0.19
CA VAL A 366 20.72 -0.59 0.44
C VAL A 366 21.42 -1.94 0.32
N ALA A 367 20.93 -2.96 1.00
CA ALA A 367 21.43 -4.33 0.85
C ALA A 367 20.62 -5.03 -0.24
N ILE A 368 21.29 -5.62 -1.23
CA ILE A 368 20.66 -6.36 -2.33
C ILE A 368 21.19 -7.80 -2.35
N ASP A 369 20.39 -8.74 -2.84
CA ASP A 369 20.84 -10.12 -3.09
C ASP A 369 21.88 -10.18 -4.21
N ILE A 370 23.04 -10.78 -3.92
CA ILE A 370 24.12 -10.93 -4.90
C ILE A 370 23.77 -11.88 -6.04
N ASN A 371 22.86 -12.82 -5.78
CA ASN A 371 22.40 -13.76 -6.79
C ASN A 371 21.20 -13.23 -7.58
N GLY A 372 20.71 -12.05 -7.21
CA GLY A 372 19.57 -11.38 -7.81
C GLY A 372 19.85 -10.63 -9.11
N ALA A 373 18.94 -9.71 -9.43
CA ALA A 373 19.03 -8.82 -10.60
C ALA A 373 18.45 -7.44 -10.29
N PHE A 374 18.98 -6.40 -10.94
CA PHE A 374 18.32 -5.10 -10.98
C PHE A 374 17.18 -5.15 -12.00
N ILE A 375 15.95 -4.93 -11.55
CA ILE A 375 14.78 -4.75 -12.41
C ILE A 375 14.76 -3.32 -12.94
N GLN A 376 15.14 -2.35 -12.09
CA GLN A 376 15.21 -0.94 -12.47
C GLN A 376 16.25 -0.22 -11.63
N LEU A 377 17.05 0.63 -12.25
CA LEU A 377 17.89 1.60 -11.57
C LEU A 377 17.80 2.93 -12.30
N LYS A 378 17.01 3.88 -11.77
CA LYS A 378 16.80 5.19 -12.41
C LYS A 378 17.05 6.32 -11.44
N THR A 379 17.57 7.43 -11.94
CA THR A 379 17.68 8.67 -11.17
C THR A 379 16.32 9.36 -11.06
N SER A 380 16.02 10.00 -9.93
CA SER A 380 14.73 10.64 -9.66
C SER A 380 14.42 11.83 -10.56
N ASP A 381 15.46 12.45 -11.12
CA ASP A 381 15.37 13.53 -12.11
C ASP A 381 15.28 13.02 -13.55
N ASN A 382 15.21 11.69 -13.73
CA ASN A 382 15.17 11.00 -15.02
C ASN A 382 16.37 11.29 -15.93
N VAL A 383 17.53 11.66 -15.37
CA VAL A 383 18.77 11.92 -16.12
C VAL A 383 19.39 10.63 -16.66
N ALA A 384 19.18 9.50 -15.97
CA ALA A 384 19.80 8.22 -16.29
C ALA A 384 18.93 7.01 -15.94
N ASP A 385 18.96 6.00 -16.81
CA ASP A 385 18.55 4.62 -16.53
C ASP A 385 19.80 3.73 -16.62
N CYS A 386 20.23 3.23 -15.45
CA CYS A 386 21.46 2.50 -15.26
C CYS A 386 21.23 0.99 -15.08
N THR A 387 20.03 0.49 -15.35
CA THR A 387 19.61 -0.89 -15.04
C THR A 387 20.54 -1.94 -15.66
N GLN A 388 20.93 -1.76 -16.92
CA GLN A 388 21.78 -2.72 -17.63
C GLN A 388 23.21 -2.74 -17.06
N GLN A 389 23.77 -1.58 -16.78
CA GLN A 389 25.12 -1.42 -16.25
C GLN A 389 25.21 -1.94 -14.82
N ALA A 390 24.18 -1.71 -14.00
CA ALA A 390 24.07 -2.27 -12.64
C ALA A 390 24.02 -3.79 -12.65
N ASN A 391 23.23 -4.40 -13.53
CA ASN A 391 23.21 -5.86 -13.71
C ASN A 391 24.58 -6.40 -14.15
N THR A 392 25.27 -5.69 -15.05
CA THR A 392 26.62 -6.07 -15.48
C THR A 392 27.59 -6.05 -14.30
N ALA A 393 27.53 -5.01 -13.47
CA ALA A 393 28.37 -4.89 -12.28
C ALA A 393 28.07 -5.98 -11.23
N LEU A 394 26.78 -6.29 -11.02
CA LEU A 394 26.34 -7.36 -10.10
C LEU A 394 26.85 -8.73 -10.56
N GLN A 395 26.75 -9.03 -11.85
CA GLN A 395 27.27 -10.28 -12.42
C GLN A 395 28.79 -10.38 -12.31
N LEU A 396 29.52 -9.28 -12.56
CA LEU A 396 30.97 -9.24 -12.39
C LEU A 396 31.36 -9.49 -10.93
N LEU A 397 30.67 -8.87 -9.97
CA LEU A 397 30.93 -9.09 -8.56
C LEU A 397 30.60 -10.53 -8.14
N LYS A 398 29.44 -11.05 -8.55
CA LYS A 398 29.03 -12.45 -8.32
C LYS A 398 30.10 -13.44 -8.78
N ALA A 399 30.73 -13.20 -9.94
CA ALA A 399 31.78 -14.07 -10.48
C ALA A 399 33.08 -14.07 -9.66
N THR A 400 33.28 -13.10 -8.75
CA THR A 400 34.46 -13.00 -7.89
C THR A 400 34.27 -13.65 -6.52
N ILE A 401 33.07 -14.14 -6.23
CA ILE A 401 32.64 -14.56 -4.89
C ILE A 401 32.37 -16.07 -4.87
N ASP A 402 32.78 -16.75 -3.80
CA ASP A 402 32.67 -18.20 -3.64
C ASP A 402 31.74 -18.64 -2.48
N ASP A 403 31.80 -19.91 -2.12
CA ASP A 403 30.98 -20.49 -1.05
C ASP A 403 31.37 -20.00 0.36
N THR A 404 32.51 -19.34 0.51
CA THR A 404 33.00 -18.77 1.78
C THR A 404 32.60 -17.31 1.98
N TYR A 405 31.87 -16.73 1.02
CA TYR A 405 31.37 -15.37 1.10
C TYR A 405 30.60 -15.08 2.38
N ILE A 406 30.97 -13.98 3.03
CA ILE A 406 30.27 -13.44 4.18
C ILE A 406 29.31 -12.35 3.67
N SER A 407 28.01 -12.49 3.92
CA SER A 407 27.03 -11.47 3.55
C SER A 407 27.44 -10.08 4.03
N LEU A 408 27.21 -9.09 3.17
CA LEU A 408 27.54 -7.68 3.38
C LEU A 408 29.04 -7.36 3.51
N SER A 409 29.93 -8.31 3.21
CA SER A 409 31.38 -8.07 3.17
C SER A 409 31.87 -7.42 1.87
N ALA A 410 31.00 -7.25 0.89
CA ALA A 410 31.28 -6.57 -0.38
C ALA A 410 30.29 -5.42 -0.65
N GLN A 411 30.65 -4.54 -1.58
CA GLN A 411 29.79 -3.47 -2.07
C GLN A 411 29.88 -3.26 -3.59
N ILE A 412 28.83 -2.63 -4.13
CA ILE A 412 28.76 -2.02 -5.46
C ILE A 412 28.47 -0.54 -5.25
N THR A 413 29.25 0.33 -5.87
CA THR A 413 29.14 1.79 -5.77
C THR A 413 28.73 2.33 -7.12
N SER A 414 27.58 2.99 -7.18
CA SER A 414 27.08 3.68 -8.37
C SER A 414 27.53 5.13 -8.38
N LYS A 415 28.17 5.56 -9.47
CA LYS A 415 28.50 6.96 -9.74
C LYS A 415 27.86 7.36 -11.06
N ILE A 416 27.02 8.39 -11.02
CA ILE A 416 26.30 8.91 -12.19
C ILE A 416 26.75 10.36 -12.38
N ASN A 417 27.27 10.68 -13.56
CA ASN A 417 27.72 12.05 -13.85
C ASN A 417 26.57 12.93 -14.38
N GLU A 418 26.83 14.23 -14.52
CA GLU A 418 25.83 15.21 -15.00
C GLU A 418 25.31 14.93 -16.43
N SER A 419 26.04 14.13 -17.22
CA SER A 419 25.61 13.69 -18.55
C SER A 419 24.81 12.38 -18.56
N GLY A 420 24.50 11.81 -17.38
CA GLY A 420 23.74 10.57 -17.23
C GLY A 420 24.54 9.29 -17.51
N GLU A 421 25.88 9.38 -17.54
CA GLU A 421 26.74 8.20 -17.69
C GLU A 421 26.83 7.45 -16.35
N CYS A 422 26.47 6.17 -16.38
CA CYS A 422 26.45 5.31 -15.21
C CYS A 422 27.75 4.50 -15.11
N THR A 423 28.49 4.67 -14.02
CA THR A 423 29.69 3.88 -13.71
C THR A 423 29.52 3.14 -12.39
N PHE A 424 30.10 1.94 -12.32
CA PHE A 424 29.97 1.05 -11.16
C PHE A 424 31.34 0.54 -10.74
N GLU A 425 31.63 0.63 -9.45
CA GLU A 425 32.83 0.09 -8.83
C GLU A 425 32.42 -0.96 -7.80
N SER A 426 33.00 -2.16 -7.87
CA SER A 426 32.77 -3.21 -6.89
C SER A 426 34.03 -3.51 -6.10
N GLY A 427 33.88 -3.96 -4.87
CA GLY A 427 35.00 -4.28 -4.00
C GLY A 427 34.60 -4.70 -2.59
N PRO A 428 35.59 -4.91 -1.70
CA PRO A 428 35.32 -5.15 -0.29
C PRO A 428 34.49 -4.01 0.28
N HIS A 429 33.53 -4.36 1.12
CA HIS A 429 32.73 -3.35 1.79
C HIS A 429 33.66 -2.54 2.70
N THR A 430 33.85 -1.28 2.33
CA THR A 430 34.55 -0.30 3.15
C THR A 430 33.46 0.61 3.69
N PRO A 431 33.03 0.42 4.96
CA PRO A 431 32.04 1.30 5.54
C PRO A 431 32.47 2.75 5.36
N PRO A 432 31.53 3.67 5.04
CA PRO A 432 31.84 5.09 5.16
C PRO A 432 32.42 5.32 6.54
N LEU A 433 33.32 6.30 6.66
CA LEU A 433 33.92 6.63 7.95
C LEU A 433 32.81 6.68 9.00
N PRO A 434 32.94 5.95 10.12
CA PRO A 434 31.91 5.90 11.14
C PRO A 434 31.49 7.32 11.46
N VAL A 435 30.17 7.56 11.44
CA VAL A 435 29.64 8.82 11.94
C VAL A 435 30.17 8.97 13.36
N LYS A 436 30.84 10.09 13.61
CA LYS A 436 31.51 10.34 14.89
C LYS A 436 30.48 10.20 16.02
N ASP A 437 30.86 9.56 17.12
CA ASP A 437 29.95 9.33 18.23
C ASP A 437 29.26 10.64 18.66
N GLY A 438 27.93 10.59 18.74
CA GLY A 438 27.09 11.73 19.06
C GLY A 438 26.62 12.55 17.86
N TYR A 439 27.12 12.33 16.64
CA TYR A 439 26.61 12.99 15.43
C TYR A 439 25.41 12.25 14.84
N TRP A 440 24.59 12.96 14.06
CA TRP A 440 23.49 12.41 13.31
C TRP A 440 23.99 11.36 12.30
N ASP A 441 23.44 10.15 12.39
CA ASP A 441 23.72 9.05 11.49
C ASP A 441 22.43 8.68 10.74
N SER A 442 22.39 9.01 9.45
CA SER A 442 21.26 8.73 8.57
C SER A 442 20.99 7.23 8.38
N SER A 443 21.91 6.36 8.80
CA SER A 443 21.77 4.89 8.74
C SER A 443 21.39 4.27 10.09
N LYS A 444 21.30 5.06 11.17
CA LYS A 444 20.98 4.58 12.51
C LYS A 444 19.48 4.70 12.80
N LEU A 445 18.96 3.66 13.45
CA LEU A 445 17.63 3.69 14.06
C LEU A 445 17.73 4.33 15.45
N TYR A 446 16.92 5.36 15.69
CA TYR A 446 16.74 6.00 16.99
C TYR A 446 15.42 5.53 17.56
N ASN A 447 15.45 4.31 18.10
CA ASN A 447 14.28 3.54 18.50
C ASN A 447 13.58 4.08 19.76
N ASP A 448 14.30 4.81 20.60
CA ASP A 448 13.80 5.35 21.86
C ASP A 448 13.75 6.89 21.83
N ALA A 449 12.78 7.49 22.53
CA ALA A 449 12.78 8.94 22.75
C ALA A 449 13.94 9.36 23.67
N GLY A 450 14.48 10.56 23.47
CA GLY A 450 15.54 11.14 24.30
C GLY A 450 16.97 10.92 23.78
N ASN A 451 17.14 10.31 22.60
CA ASN A 451 18.44 10.25 21.93
C ASN A 451 18.86 11.64 21.47
N ILE A 452 20.09 12.03 21.81
CA ILE A 452 20.68 13.32 21.43
C ILE A 452 21.68 13.10 20.29
N VAL A 453 21.58 13.92 19.25
CA VAL A 453 22.48 13.90 18.09
C VAL A 453 22.91 15.32 17.72
N ILE A 454 24.13 15.45 17.20
CA ILE A 454 24.66 16.69 16.63
C ILE A 454 24.45 16.66 15.12
N ASP A 455 23.76 17.65 14.56
CA ASP A 455 23.74 17.83 13.11
C ASP A 455 25.10 18.34 12.64
N GLY A 456 25.73 17.61 11.71
CA GLY A 456 27.03 17.98 11.18
C GLY A 456 27.00 19.24 10.31
N ILE A 457 25.82 19.70 9.88
CA ILE A 457 25.69 20.85 8.97
C ILE A 457 25.54 22.16 9.76
N ASP A 458 24.61 22.23 10.70
CA ASP A 458 24.36 23.43 11.51
C ASP A 458 25.04 23.41 12.89
N CYS A 459 25.64 22.27 13.26
CA CYS A 459 26.34 22.05 14.52
C CYS A 459 25.46 22.15 15.77
N PHE A 460 24.14 22.11 15.69
CA PHE A 460 23.27 22.06 16.87
C PHE A 460 22.98 20.62 17.32
N GLU A 461 22.72 20.48 18.61
CA GLU A 461 22.19 19.26 19.19
C GLU A 461 20.67 19.22 19.11
N TYR A 462 20.16 18.03 18.78
CA TYR A 462 18.76 17.71 18.65
C TYR A 462 18.44 16.44 19.45
N THR A 463 17.30 16.45 20.13
CA THR A 463 16.76 15.30 20.87
C THR A 463 15.50 14.80 20.18
N ASN A 464 15.37 13.49 19.94
CA ASN A 464 14.12 12.96 19.41
C ASN A 464 13.05 12.81 20.51
N ALA A 465 11.81 13.18 20.20
CA ALA A 465 10.66 13.03 21.07
C ALA A 465 10.02 11.63 20.96
N TRP A 466 10.26 10.92 19.86
CA TRP A 466 9.79 9.56 19.58
C TRP A 466 10.68 8.88 18.53
N TYR A 467 10.34 7.65 18.16
CA TYR A 467 11.02 6.80 17.18
C TYR A 467 11.39 7.52 15.86
N VAL A 468 12.65 7.40 15.41
CA VAL A 468 13.12 7.93 14.11
C VAL A 468 13.93 6.89 13.35
N VAL A 469 13.55 6.63 12.10
CA VAL A 469 14.29 5.79 11.15
C VAL A 469 15.21 6.66 10.31
N GLY A 470 16.48 6.81 10.69
CA GLY A 470 17.53 7.42 9.87
C GLY A 470 17.11 8.61 8.98
N GLY A 471 17.74 8.77 7.82
CA GLY A 471 17.29 9.72 6.78
C GLY A 471 17.84 11.14 6.90
N LEU A 472 17.00 12.14 6.62
CA LEU A 472 17.39 13.56 6.60
C LEU A 472 17.87 14.02 7.97
N SER A 473 18.90 14.86 7.99
CA SER A 473 19.44 15.35 9.25
C SER A 473 18.43 16.23 9.99
N PRO A 474 18.40 16.15 11.33
CA PRO A 474 17.63 17.09 12.11
C PRO A 474 18.11 18.50 11.81
N SER A 475 17.19 19.43 11.82
CA SER A 475 17.48 20.83 11.50
C SER A 475 16.65 21.74 12.37
N LYS A 476 17.06 23.00 12.44
CA LYS A 476 16.31 24.01 13.18
C LYS A 476 14.87 24.13 12.70
N ALA A 477 14.63 24.01 11.40
CA ALA A 477 13.30 24.04 10.81
C ALA A 477 12.44 22.85 11.29
N TYR A 478 12.97 21.63 11.24
CA TYR A 478 12.26 20.44 11.73
C TYR A 478 12.04 20.47 13.24
N SER A 479 12.95 21.11 13.99
CA SER A 479 12.86 21.19 15.44
C SER A 479 11.78 22.14 15.97
N SER A 480 11.39 23.10 15.14
CA SER A 480 10.29 24.03 15.43
C SER A 480 8.92 23.50 15.03
N ASP A 481 8.86 22.35 14.37
CA ASP A 481 7.61 21.69 14.03
C ASP A 481 7.06 20.95 15.26
N GLU A 482 5.85 21.31 15.68
CA GLU A 482 5.15 20.69 16.81
C GLU A 482 4.95 19.18 16.61
N TRP A 483 4.89 18.72 15.35
CA TRP A 483 4.75 17.33 14.94
C TRP A 483 6.05 16.73 14.40
N GLY A 484 7.15 17.48 14.38
CA GLY A 484 8.46 16.95 14.02
C GLY A 484 8.98 15.99 15.10
N ALA A 485 9.77 14.99 14.73
CA ALA A 485 10.34 14.07 15.71
C ALA A 485 11.47 14.69 16.54
N TRP A 486 12.17 15.70 16.01
CA TRP A 486 13.35 16.29 16.63
C TRP A 486 13.03 17.58 17.39
N ARG A 487 13.71 17.82 18.50
CA ARG A 487 13.64 19.07 19.28
C ARG A 487 15.05 19.58 19.48
N GLN A 488 15.29 20.85 19.19
CA GLN A 488 16.60 21.44 19.43
C GLN A 488 16.85 21.44 20.94
N SER A 489 17.91 20.76 21.36
CA SER A 489 18.24 20.59 22.79
C SER A 489 19.30 21.59 23.26
N SER A 490 20.05 22.16 22.32
CA SER A 490 21.12 23.12 22.60
C SER A 490 20.75 24.53 22.16
N ALA A 491 21.04 25.53 23.00
CA ALA A 491 20.82 26.94 22.67
C ALA A 491 21.96 27.55 21.81
N LEU A 492 23.12 26.89 21.77
CA LEU A 492 24.32 27.31 21.05
C LEU A 492 24.86 26.12 20.23
N PRO A 493 25.54 26.36 19.09
CA PRO A 493 26.18 25.30 18.33
C PRO A 493 27.22 24.55 19.19
N ASN A 494 27.28 23.24 19.04
CA ASN A 494 28.22 22.36 19.70
C ASN A 494 29.66 22.72 19.29
N SER A 495 30.48 23.06 20.28
CA SER A 495 31.86 23.51 20.08
C SER A 495 32.75 22.47 19.40
N THR A 496 32.45 21.18 19.60
CA THR A 496 33.19 20.07 18.96
C THR A 496 32.94 20.04 17.46
N CYS A 497 31.69 20.27 17.04
CA CYS A 497 31.35 20.35 15.61
C CYS A 497 31.93 21.58 14.93
N LEU A 498 31.99 22.71 15.64
CA LEU A 498 32.68 23.90 15.12
C LEU A 498 34.17 23.66 14.93
N SER A 499 34.84 23.01 15.90
CA SER A 499 36.27 22.68 15.78
C SER A 499 36.58 21.59 14.75
N ASP A 500 35.63 20.71 14.45
CA ASP A 500 35.79 19.68 13.42
C ASP A 500 35.69 20.26 11.98
N LYS A 501 35.26 21.53 11.84
CA LYS A 501 35.12 22.25 10.56
C LYS A 501 36.27 23.22 10.25
N GLU A 502 37.15 23.49 11.21
CA GLU A 502 38.40 24.24 11.04
C GLU A 502 39.55 23.32 10.63
#